data_AF-A0A3A8QZX8-F1
#
_entry.id   AF-A0A3A8QZX8-F1
#
_cell.length_a   1.000
_cell.length_b   1.000
_cell.length_c   1.000
_cell.angle_alpha   90.00
_cell.angle_beta   90.00
_cell.angle_gamma   90.00
#
_symmetry.space_group_name_H-M   'P 1'
#
loop_
_entity.id
_entity.type
_entity.pdbx_description
1 polymer ?
#
loop_
_entity_poly.entity_id
_entity_poly.type
_entity_poly.pdbx_seq_one_letter_code
_entity_poly.pdbx_strand_id
1 'polypeptide(L)'
;METLDSEQRSGSGPLYISHPGDYTGDTWHAAAAMVLNPRVRVVLTVSNDSKEVETAPSIDAFYHAIRLGDRCERVTGVKLEKVEGKVNGKPKAYQHRNTTQTRLGLPVGLIYQSTSVILREIATQGLADVRTRLQLGLCADLSDEQERKIKRRAKEWLDNLFSSREGITTVVLINGRMEGYNPQHNLDADRLKDIATAVSQVPGAYFLVMGNRFKLQSGDAPKWLTEAHPRKLEAPSNTQSPVEDLFDVAGIGSQLDRWRGTAAFWREVANSAYGREKRVKFVGGRSGSTDIAAFMGVDVLSWDHFLPDDIEYLRMRVTAPDLMRVCHLPDGKKPKTAEFFVSQDVALLGPAVCEMLKAAPNAPYVTPPILVMGSKNQKKLQQKAQVKKKLESKDEAPSDSAPGVVVDVFNVWRSLFLVPEWIPRGGQLEVAQTYAVDGRSFPTI
;
A
#
# COMPACT_ATOMS: atom_id res chain seq x y z
N MET A 1 -28.87 -16.14 -21.10
CA MET A 1 -29.14 -16.55 -19.70
C MET A 1 -28.63 -17.97 -19.56
N GLU A 2 -27.30 -18.11 -19.52
CA GLU A 2 -26.56 -19.38 -19.38
C GLU A 2 -25.07 -19.02 -19.31
N THR A 3 -24.59 -18.67 -18.11
CA THR A 3 -23.16 -18.60 -17.77
C THR A 3 -23.04 -18.68 -16.24
N LEU A 4 -23.23 -19.87 -15.68
CA LEU A 4 -23.01 -20.15 -14.24
C LEU A 4 -22.34 -21.51 -13.99
N ASP A 5 -21.64 -22.09 -14.98
CA ASP A 5 -21.02 -23.42 -14.83
C ASP A 5 -19.47 -23.42 -14.91
N SER A 6 -18.82 -22.28 -14.68
CA SER A 6 -17.38 -22.23 -14.45
C SER A 6 -16.98 -22.15 -12.97
N GLU A 7 -17.95 -22.07 -12.03
CA GLU A 7 -17.65 -21.99 -10.59
C GLU A 7 -17.22 -23.32 -9.97
N GLN A 8 -17.43 -24.45 -10.65
CA GLN A 8 -17.19 -25.79 -10.05
C GLN A 8 -15.74 -26.30 -10.12
N ARG A 9 -14.75 -25.54 -10.62
CA ARG A 9 -13.34 -26.00 -10.69
C ARG A 9 -12.32 -25.20 -9.89
N SER A 10 -12.70 -24.15 -9.16
CA SER A 10 -11.80 -23.46 -8.24
C SER A 10 -12.24 -23.72 -6.81
N GLY A 11 -11.44 -24.45 -6.03
CA GLY A 11 -11.81 -24.99 -4.71
C GLY A 11 -12.69 -24.05 -3.89
N SER A 12 -13.87 -24.51 -3.45
CA SER A 12 -14.95 -23.68 -2.88
C SER A 12 -14.72 -23.22 -1.43
N GLY A 13 -13.61 -23.61 -0.82
CA GLY A 13 -13.34 -23.35 0.59
C GLY A 13 -12.99 -21.89 0.92
N PRO A 14 -13.10 -21.50 2.20
CA PRO A 14 -12.60 -20.21 2.69
C PRO A 14 -11.09 -20.08 2.46
N LEU A 15 -10.63 -18.84 2.30
CA LEU A 15 -9.22 -18.47 2.15
C LEU A 15 -8.77 -17.73 3.41
N TYR A 16 -7.90 -18.33 4.21
CA TYR A 16 -7.47 -17.74 5.47
C TYR A 16 -6.23 -16.88 5.31
N ILE A 17 -6.20 -15.72 5.96
CA ILE A 17 -5.05 -14.82 6.05
C ILE A 17 -4.73 -14.59 7.52
N SER A 18 -3.49 -14.87 7.94
CA SER A 18 -3.02 -14.58 9.28
C SER A 18 -2.70 -13.08 9.41
N HIS A 19 -3.30 -12.42 10.41
CA HIS A 19 -3.07 -11.01 10.74
C HIS A 19 -2.49 -10.91 12.16
N PRO A 20 -1.19 -10.61 12.32
CA PRO A 20 -0.59 -10.36 13.64
C PRO A 20 -1.21 -9.16 14.36
N GLY A 21 -1.40 -9.26 15.68
CA GLY A 21 -2.14 -8.28 16.48
C GLY A 21 -1.56 -6.86 16.48
N ASP A 22 -0.31 -6.67 16.05
CA ASP A 22 0.39 -5.39 16.00
C ASP A 22 0.54 -4.81 14.58
N TYR A 23 -0.09 -5.42 13.57
CA TYR A 23 -0.01 -5.01 12.15
C TYR A 23 -1.14 -4.05 11.77
N THR A 24 -1.40 -3.05 12.63
CA THR A 24 -2.48 -2.07 12.46
C THR A 24 -2.44 -1.32 11.12
N GLY A 25 -1.26 -1.23 10.48
CA GLY A 25 -1.08 -0.61 9.18
C GLY A 25 -1.68 -1.39 8.01
N ASP A 26 -1.81 -2.72 8.12
CA ASP A 26 -2.30 -3.60 7.04
C ASP A 26 -3.81 -3.90 7.17
N THR A 27 -4.46 -3.37 8.20
CA THR A 27 -5.87 -3.60 8.52
C THR A 27 -6.81 -3.25 7.37
N TRP A 28 -6.64 -2.08 6.74
CA TRP A 28 -7.40 -1.68 5.56
C TRP A 28 -7.17 -2.60 4.37
N HIS A 29 -5.92 -3.03 4.19
CA HIS A 29 -5.52 -3.88 3.07
C HIS A 29 -6.17 -5.28 3.18
N ALA A 30 -6.19 -5.86 4.37
CA ALA A 30 -6.92 -7.11 4.63
C ALA A 30 -8.44 -6.94 4.48
N ALA A 31 -9.01 -5.82 4.94
CA ALA A 31 -10.42 -5.51 4.74
C ALA A 31 -10.80 -5.41 3.25
N ALA A 32 -9.96 -4.76 2.45
CA ALA A 32 -10.15 -4.69 0.99
C ALA A 32 -10.20 -6.08 0.35
N ALA A 33 -9.28 -6.98 0.72
CA ALA A 33 -9.31 -8.37 0.25
C ALA A 33 -10.60 -9.11 0.66
N MET A 34 -11.11 -8.87 1.87
CA MET A 34 -12.38 -9.43 2.33
C MET A 34 -13.58 -8.88 1.54
N VAL A 35 -13.64 -7.57 1.31
CA VAL A 35 -14.70 -6.93 0.51
C VAL A 35 -14.71 -7.47 -0.92
N LEU A 36 -13.54 -7.58 -1.54
CA LEU A 36 -13.44 -8.00 -2.93
C LEU A 36 -13.62 -9.50 -3.12
N ASN A 37 -13.28 -10.33 -2.13
CA ASN A 37 -13.46 -11.76 -2.25
C ASN A 37 -14.20 -12.33 -1.03
N PRO A 38 -15.45 -12.79 -1.17
CA PRO A 38 -16.29 -13.24 -0.04
C PRO A 38 -15.75 -14.51 0.64
N ARG A 39 -14.78 -15.21 0.05
CA ARG A 39 -14.15 -16.39 0.63
C ARG A 39 -13.04 -16.04 1.62
N VAL A 40 -12.48 -14.83 1.57
CA VAL A 40 -11.39 -14.44 2.45
C VAL A 40 -11.88 -14.39 3.90
N ARG A 41 -11.09 -14.92 4.81
CA ARG A 41 -11.27 -14.87 6.26
C ARG A 41 -9.96 -14.41 6.87
N VAL A 42 -10.04 -13.53 7.86
CA VAL A 42 -8.87 -13.07 8.61
C VAL A 42 -8.79 -13.85 9.91
N VAL A 43 -7.59 -14.28 10.27
CA VAL A 43 -7.30 -14.84 11.58
C VAL A 43 -6.41 -13.84 12.32
N LEU A 44 -7.00 -13.08 13.23
CA LEU A 44 -6.32 -12.11 14.07
C LEU A 44 -5.57 -12.84 15.18
N THR A 45 -4.26 -12.97 15.00
CA THR A 45 -3.38 -13.73 15.90
C THR A 45 -2.74 -12.84 16.95
N VAL A 46 -2.79 -13.25 18.21
CA VAL A 46 -2.25 -12.51 19.35
C VAL A 46 -1.30 -13.43 20.13
N SER A 47 -0.02 -13.05 20.16
CA SER A 47 1.01 -13.66 20.99
C SER A 47 1.02 -13.06 22.42
N ASN A 48 1.96 -13.47 23.26
CA ASN A 48 2.15 -12.86 24.58
C ASN A 48 2.91 -11.52 24.53
N ASP A 49 3.22 -11.01 23.33
CA ASP A 49 3.78 -9.67 23.13
C ASP A 49 2.78 -8.61 23.62
N SER A 50 3.21 -7.75 24.55
CA SER A 50 2.34 -6.74 25.17
C SER A 50 1.74 -5.78 24.14
N LYS A 51 2.45 -5.47 23.06
CA LYS A 51 1.96 -4.57 22.01
C LYS A 51 0.79 -5.21 21.26
N GLU A 52 0.86 -6.51 20.96
CA GLU A 52 -0.23 -7.21 20.29
C GLU A 52 -1.46 -7.33 21.19
N VAL A 53 -1.25 -7.60 22.48
CA VAL A 53 -2.33 -7.65 23.47
C VAL A 53 -3.06 -6.30 23.55
N GLU A 54 -2.32 -5.20 23.51
CA GLU A 54 -2.85 -3.83 23.52
C GLU A 54 -3.58 -3.47 22.22
N THR A 55 -3.02 -3.82 21.06
CA THR A 55 -3.50 -3.32 19.76
C THR A 55 -4.54 -4.22 19.09
N ALA A 56 -4.51 -5.53 19.32
CA ALA A 56 -5.45 -6.47 18.71
C ALA A 56 -6.94 -6.15 18.98
N PRO A 57 -7.37 -5.74 20.19
CA PRO A 57 -8.76 -5.33 20.43
C PRO A 57 -9.22 -4.20 19.50
N SER A 58 -8.33 -3.26 19.15
CA SER A 58 -8.66 -2.16 18.23
C SER A 58 -8.77 -2.64 16.79
N ILE A 59 -7.95 -3.61 16.36
CA ILE A 59 -8.04 -4.25 15.04
C ILE A 59 -9.33 -5.05 14.91
N ASP A 60 -9.69 -5.80 15.95
CA ASP A 60 -10.93 -6.58 16.01
C ASP A 60 -12.16 -5.66 15.94
N ALA A 61 -12.18 -4.62 16.79
CA ALA A 61 -13.22 -3.59 16.77
C ALA A 61 -13.32 -2.90 15.41
N PHE A 62 -12.20 -2.69 14.71
CA PHE A 62 -12.21 -2.19 13.34
C PHE A 62 -12.98 -3.12 12.40
N TYR A 63 -12.70 -4.43 12.39
CA TYR A 63 -13.39 -5.34 11.47
C TYR A 63 -14.89 -5.42 11.75
N HIS A 64 -15.28 -5.45 13.03
CA HIS A 64 -16.69 -5.37 13.42
C HIS A 64 -17.34 -4.06 12.97
N ALA A 65 -16.64 -2.94 13.13
CA ALA A 65 -17.13 -1.62 12.72
C ALA A 65 -17.45 -1.54 11.23
N ILE A 66 -16.65 -2.18 10.39
CA ILE A 66 -16.84 -2.20 8.93
C ILE A 66 -17.60 -3.44 8.43
N ARG A 67 -18.33 -4.14 9.31
CA ARG A 67 -19.16 -5.32 8.97
C ARG A 67 -18.41 -6.52 8.41
N LEU A 68 -17.14 -6.64 8.76
CA LEU A 68 -16.29 -7.77 8.42
C LEU A 68 -15.92 -8.65 9.63
N GLY A 69 -16.45 -8.31 10.82
CA GLY A 69 -16.17 -9.02 12.07
C GLY A 69 -16.50 -10.51 12.04
N ASP A 70 -17.62 -10.91 11.44
CA ASP A 70 -18.02 -12.33 11.32
C ASP A 70 -17.06 -13.15 10.43
N ARG A 71 -16.14 -12.47 9.74
CA ARG A 71 -15.11 -13.06 8.89
C ARG A 71 -13.71 -12.89 9.49
N CYS A 72 -13.62 -12.40 10.71
CA CYS A 72 -12.41 -12.27 11.51
C CYS A 72 -12.49 -13.21 12.72
N GLU A 73 -11.57 -14.16 12.82
CA GLU A 73 -11.44 -15.03 13.98
C GLU A 73 -10.24 -14.61 14.82
N ARG A 74 -10.43 -14.39 16.12
CA ARG A 74 -9.34 -14.06 17.03
C ARG A 74 -8.73 -15.30 17.66
N VAL A 75 -7.41 -15.46 17.49
CA VAL A 75 -6.61 -16.57 18.02
C VAL A 75 -5.57 -16.02 18.98
N THR A 76 -5.72 -16.29 20.28
CA THR A 76 -4.77 -15.87 21.33
C THR A 76 -3.80 -16.99 21.72
N GLY A 77 -2.72 -16.62 22.41
CA GLY A 77 -1.71 -17.56 22.90
C GLY A 77 -0.80 -18.09 21.79
N VAL A 78 -0.62 -17.33 20.71
CA VAL A 78 0.23 -17.71 19.58
C VAL A 78 1.69 -17.79 20.03
N LYS A 79 2.32 -18.95 19.83
CA LYS A 79 3.75 -19.14 20.08
C LYS A 79 4.57 -18.67 18.88
N LEU A 80 5.56 -17.83 19.13
CA LEU A 80 6.45 -17.30 18.11
C LEU A 80 7.71 -18.17 18.00
N GLU A 81 7.55 -19.35 17.43
CA GLU A 81 8.67 -20.28 17.21
C GLU A 81 9.65 -19.72 16.18
N LYS A 82 10.94 -20.03 16.32
CA LYS A 82 11.95 -19.54 15.38
C LYS A 82 11.67 -20.08 13.98
N VAL A 83 11.66 -19.21 12.98
CA VAL A 83 11.57 -19.63 11.58
C VAL A 83 12.95 -20.04 11.10
N GLU A 84 13.08 -21.26 10.58
CA GLU A 84 14.32 -21.76 9.99
C GLU A 84 14.51 -21.22 8.56
N GLY A 85 15.74 -20.83 8.24
CA GLY A 85 16.10 -20.32 6.91
C GLY A 85 15.80 -18.83 6.67
N LYS A 86 16.11 -18.36 5.45
CA LYS A 86 15.76 -17.02 4.98
C LYS A 86 14.29 -17.03 4.55
N VAL A 87 13.51 -16.06 5.03
CA VAL A 87 12.12 -15.86 4.60
C VAL A 87 11.94 -14.54 3.87
N ASN A 88 10.96 -14.50 2.95
CA ASN A 88 10.58 -13.28 2.23
C ASN A 88 9.60 -12.48 3.09
N GLY A 89 10.06 -11.37 3.68
CA GLY A 89 9.28 -10.51 4.57
C GLY A 89 9.63 -10.64 6.05
N LYS A 90 8.74 -10.14 6.93
CA LYS A 90 8.99 -10.13 8.38
C LYS A 90 8.88 -11.54 8.97
N PRO A 91 9.92 -12.05 9.66
CA PRO A 91 9.86 -13.37 10.31
C PRO A 91 8.64 -13.53 11.20
N LYS A 92 8.29 -12.49 11.97
CA LYS A 92 7.10 -12.48 12.84
C LYS A 92 5.82 -12.90 12.09
N ALA A 93 5.57 -12.39 10.89
CA ALA A 93 4.39 -12.78 10.11
C ALA A 93 4.34 -14.28 9.79
N TYR A 94 5.49 -14.92 9.52
CA TYR A 94 5.58 -16.37 9.31
C TYR A 94 5.34 -17.15 10.60
N GLN A 95 5.84 -16.68 11.73
CA GLN A 95 5.62 -17.31 13.03
C GLN A 95 4.13 -17.36 13.36
N HIS A 96 3.42 -16.24 13.17
CA HIS A 96 1.97 -16.19 13.33
C HIS A 96 1.25 -17.13 12.36
N ARG A 97 1.58 -17.08 11.07
CA ARG A 97 0.98 -17.94 10.05
C ARG A 97 1.15 -19.42 10.37
N ASN A 98 2.36 -19.85 10.74
CA ASN A 98 2.66 -21.26 11.02
C ASN A 98 1.82 -21.78 12.19
N THR A 99 1.76 -21.03 13.29
CA THR A 99 0.93 -21.41 14.44
C THR A 99 -0.55 -21.47 14.07
N THR A 100 -1.05 -20.52 13.27
CA THR A 100 -2.43 -20.52 12.78
C THR A 100 -2.72 -21.72 11.88
N GLN A 101 -1.82 -22.02 10.95
CA GLN A 101 -1.94 -23.16 10.04
C GLN A 101 -1.99 -24.48 10.82
N THR A 102 -1.12 -24.65 11.82
CA THR A 102 -1.14 -25.83 12.70
C THR A 102 -2.45 -25.94 13.47
N ARG A 103 -2.97 -24.81 13.99
CA ARG A 103 -4.20 -24.80 14.78
C ARG A 103 -5.45 -25.08 13.96
N LEU A 104 -5.52 -24.53 12.75
CA LEU A 104 -6.68 -24.71 11.86
C LEU A 104 -6.62 -26.00 11.03
N GLY A 105 -5.43 -26.60 10.87
CA GLY A 105 -5.24 -27.75 9.99
C GLY A 105 -5.49 -27.44 8.51
N LEU A 106 -5.44 -26.15 8.12
CA LEU A 106 -5.76 -25.65 6.79
C LEU A 106 -4.67 -24.70 6.29
N PRO A 107 -4.51 -24.53 4.97
CA PRO A 107 -3.59 -23.52 4.42
C PRO A 107 -3.99 -22.10 4.87
N VAL A 108 -3.01 -21.36 5.42
CA VAL A 108 -3.19 -19.98 5.87
C VAL A 108 -2.13 -19.11 5.22
N GLY A 109 -2.57 -18.01 4.62
CA GLY A 109 -1.70 -17.03 4.01
C GLY A 109 -1.09 -16.04 5.00
N LEU A 110 -0.05 -15.34 4.56
CA LEU A 110 0.50 -14.18 5.24
C LEU A 110 -0.38 -12.95 5.01
N ILE A 111 -0.35 -11.98 5.94
CA ILE A 111 -1.06 -10.70 5.80
C ILE A 111 -0.81 -10.01 4.45
N TYR A 112 0.43 -10.07 3.94
CA TYR A 112 0.82 -9.47 2.66
C TYR A 112 0.16 -10.11 1.43
N GLN A 113 -0.30 -11.35 1.56
CA GLN A 113 -0.96 -12.06 0.46
C GLN A 113 -2.39 -11.58 0.21
N SER A 114 -2.95 -10.74 1.10
CA SER A 114 -4.18 -9.98 0.82
C SER A 114 -4.05 -9.18 -0.48
N THR A 115 -2.85 -8.76 -0.87
CA THR A 115 -2.61 -8.09 -2.15
C THR A 115 -2.96 -8.96 -3.33
N SER A 116 -2.50 -10.22 -3.39
CA SER A 116 -2.84 -11.10 -4.52
C SER A 116 -4.35 -11.27 -4.76
N VAL A 117 -5.16 -11.17 -3.70
CA VAL A 117 -6.62 -11.12 -3.82
C VAL A 117 -7.03 -9.87 -4.58
N ILE A 118 -6.60 -8.69 -4.14
CA ILE A 118 -6.91 -7.41 -4.81
C ILE A 118 -6.43 -7.43 -6.27
N LEU A 119 -5.24 -7.95 -6.54
CA LEU A 119 -4.69 -8.05 -7.90
C LEU A 119 -5.55 -8.89 -8.82
N ARG A 120 -5.96 -10.05 -8.34
CA ARG A 120 -6.79 -10.95 -9.11
C ARG A 120 -8.10 -10.26 -9.46
N GLU A 121 -8.67 -9.53 -8.53
CA GLU A 121 -9.92 -8.80 -8.73
C GLU A 121 -9.72 -7.65 -9.73
N ILE A 122 -8.61 -6.91 -9.66
CA ILE A 122 -8.26 -5.86 -10.66
C ILE A 122 -8.05 -6.48 -12.04
N ALA A 123 -7.33 -7.60 -12.14
CA ALA A 123 -7.05 -8.26 -13.42
C ALA A 123 -8.31 -8.87 -14.05
N THR A 124 -9.31 -9.25 -13.24
CA THR A 124 -10.54 -9.88 -13.71
C THR A 124 -11.67 -8.90 -14.01
N GLN A 125 -11.77 -7.80 -13.25
CA GLN A 125 -12.88 -6.83 -13.36
C GLN A 125 -12.44 -5.44 -13.79
N GLY A 126 -11.13 -5.16 -13.81
CA GLY A 126 -10.61 -3.82 -14.02
C GLY A 126 -10.64 -2.96 -12.74
N LEU A 127 -9.79 -1.94 -12.72
CA LEU A 127 -9.59 -1.07 -11.56
C LEU A 127 -10.86 -0.28 -11.17
N ALA A 128 -11.62 0.19 -12.16
CA ALA A 128 -12.81 1.01 -11.91
C ALA A 128 -13.86 0.24 -11.09
N ASP A 129 -14.18 -0.99 -11.51
CA ASP A 129 -15.15 -1.84 -10.84
C ASP A 129 -14.66 -2.26 -9.45
N VAL A 130 -13.37 -2.59 -9.32
CA VAL A 130 -12.75 -2.88 -8.01
C VAL A 130 -12.89 -1.68 -7.06
N ARG A 131 -12.62 -0.45 -7.52
CA ARG A 131 -12.79 0.76 -6.70
C ARG A 131 -14.24 0.95 -6.29
N THR A 132 -15.19 0.78 -7.19
CA THR A 132 -16.63 0.86 -6.86
C THR A 132 -17.01 -0.16 -5.79
N ARG A 133 -16.56 -1.41 -5.91
CA ARG A 133 -16.82 -2.45 -4.92
C ARG A 133 -16.17 -2.13 -3.57
N LEU A 134 -14.94 -1.61 -3.55
CA LEU A 134 -14.27 -1.17 -2.32
C LEU A 134 -15.02 -0.02 -1.65
N GLN A 135 -15.42 1.00 -2.41
CA GLN A 135 -16.19 2.13 -1.90
C GLN A 135 -17.53 1.68 -1.29
N LEU A 136 -18.26 0.80 -1.98
CA LEU A 136 -19.54 0.27 -1.47
C LEU A 136 -19.34 -0.60 -0.23
N GLY A 137 -18.37 -1.52 -0.25
CA GLY A 137 -18.16 -2.46 0.85
C GLY A 137 -17.56 -1.83 2.11
N LEU A 138 -16.56 -0.95 1.98
CA LEU A 138 -15.89 -0.31 3.13
C LEU A 138 -16.72 0.83 3.75
N CYS A 139 -17.71 1.35 3.01
CA CYS A 139 -18.64 2.37 3.50
C CYS A 139 -20.04 1.79 3.81
N ALA A 140 -20.19 0.47 3.84
CA ALA A 140 -21.49 -0.18 4.01
C ALA A 140 -22.18 0.19 5.35
N ASP A 141 -23.51 0.15 5.34
CA ASP A 141 -24.39 0.37 6.50
C ASP A 141 -24.22 1.74 7.19
N LEU A 142 -23.81 2.77 6.46
CA LEU A 142 -23.97 4.15 6.93
C LEU A 142 -25.44 4.55 6.80
N SER A 143 -25.99 5.19 7.84
CA SER A 143 -27.35 5.73 7.76
C SER A 143 -27.41 6.94 6.82
N ASP A 144 -28.60 7.25 6.29
CA ASP A 144 -28.81 8.44 5.46
C ASP A 144 -28.39 9.75 6.16
N GLU A 145 -28.51 9.81 7.49
CA GLU A 145 -28.03 10.94 8.27
C GLU A 145 -26.49 11.00 8.31
N GLN A 146 -25.84 9.85 8.55
CA GLN A 146 -24.37 9.76 8.54
C GLN A 146 -23.82 10.12 7.17
N GLU A 147 -24.39 9.57 6.10
CA GLU A 147 -24.02 9.87 4.71
C GLU A 147 -24.14 11.38 4.40
N ARG A 148 -25.28 12.00 4.73
CA ARG A 148 -25.48 13.45 4.56
C ARG A 148 -24.47 14.27 5.35
N LYS A 149 -24.18 13.87 6.60
CA LYS A 149 -23.23 14.58 7.47
C LYS A 149 -21.80 14.49 6.93
N ILE A 150 -21.37 13.32 6.47
CA ILE A 150 -20.05 13.08 5.89
C ILE A 150 -19.90 13.88 4.59
N LYS A 151 -20.88 13.79 3.69
CA LYS A 151 -20.88 14.53 2.43
C LYS A 151 -20.81 16.04 2.65
N ARG A 152 -21.61 16.56 3.58
CA ARG A 152 -21.57 17.99 3.94
C ARG A 152 -20.18 18.39 4.43
N ARG A 153 -19.59 17.62 5.34
CA ARG A 153 -18.24 17.90 5.85
C ARG A 153 -17.15 17.80 4.80
N ALA A 154 -17.17 16.77 3.97
CA ALA A 154 -16.22 16.64 2.87
C ALA A 154 -16.30 17.86 1.95
N LYS A 155 -17.52 18.32 1.64
CA LYS A 155 -17.73 19.54 0.88
C LYS A 155 -17.18 20.78 1.61
N GLU A 156 -17.58 21.03 2.85
CA GLU A 156 -17.11 22.18 3.65
C GLU A 156 -15.58 22.20 3.77
N TRP A 157 -14.96 21.03 3.99
CA TRP A 157 -13.52 20.88 4.06
C TRP A 157 -12.83 21.21 2.73
N LEU A 158 -13.35 20.70 1.60
CA LEU A 158 -12.85 21.02 0.27
C LEU A 158 -13.05 22.50 -0.08
N ASP A 159 -14.22 23.07 0.25
CA ASP A 159 -14.52 24.48 0.04
C ASP A 159 -13.49 25.35 0.77
N ASN A 160 -13.23 25.07 2.05
CA ASN A 160 -12.23 25.78 2.85
C ASN A 160 -10.83 25.62 2.27
N LEU A 161 -10.47 24.40 1.87
CA LEU A 161 -9.17 24.09 1.30
C LEU A 161 -8.89 24.90 0.02
N PHE A 162 -9.86 24.94 -0.89
CA PHE A 162 -9.72 25.55 -2.21
C PHE A 162 -10.16 27.02 -2.33
N SER A 163 -10.77 27.60 -1.29
CA SER A 163 -11.09 29.03 -1.20
C SER A 163 -10.06 29.82 -0.39
N SER A 164 -9.18 29.13 0.33
CA SER A 164 -8.15 29.77 1.17
C SER A 164 -7.23 30.72 0.40
N ARG A 165 -7.01 30.49 -0.90
CA ARG A 165 -6.22 31.37 -1.79
C ARG A 165 -6.73 31.31 -3.21
N GLU A 166 -6.54 32.41 -3.94
CA GLU A 166 -6.83 32.48 -5.37
C GLU A 166 -5.85 31.61 -6.17
N GLY A 167 -6.34 30.97 -7.23
CA GLY A 167 -5.51 30.19 -8.16
C GLY A 167 -5.11 28.78 -7.68
N ILE A 168 -5.64 28.29 -6.55
CA ILE A 168 -5.44 26.88 -6.15
C ILE A 168 -6.18 25.96 -7.13
N THR A 169 -5.42 25.12 -7.84
CA THR A 169 -5.93 24.08 -8.74
C THR A 169 -5.63 22.68 -8.21
N THR A 170 -4.62 22.51 -7.35
CA THR A 170 -4.22 21.20 -6.81
C THR A 170 -3.71 21.34 -5.39
N VAL A 171 -4.12 20.41 -4.51
CA VAL A 171 -3.59 20.31 -3.15
C VAL A 171 -3.03 18.91 -2.91
N VAL A 172 -1.77 18.88 -2.45
CA VAL A 172 -1.10 17.67 -1.99
C VAL A 172 -1.25 17.54 -0.49
N LEU A 173 -1.92 16.48 -0.05
CA LEU A 173 -2.00 16.11 1.35
C LEU A 173 -0.79 15.26 1.70
N ILE A 174 0.01 15.69 2.65
CA ILE A 174 1.24 15.01 3.07
C ILE A 174 0.95 14.26 4.38
N ASN A 175 1.13 12.95 4.41
CA ASN A 175 1.04 12.17 5.64
C ASN A 175 2.26 12.41 6.53
N GLY A 176 2.13 13.35 7.46
CA GLY A 176 3.07 13.71 8.52
C GLY A 176 3.14 12.69 9.66
N ARG A 177 3.31 11.41 9.34
CA ARG A 177 3.66 10.39 10.35
C ARG A 177 5.05 10.69 10.89
N MET A 178 5.26 10.63 12.22
CA MET A 178 6.53 10.98 12.86
C MET A 178 6.90 9.98 13.97
N GLU A 179 6.66 8.68 13.73
CA GLU A 179 6.83 7.64 14.75
C GLU A 179 8.25 7.05 14.77
N GLY A 180 8.93 7.09 15.91
CA GLY A 180 10.33 6.67 16.01
C GLY A 180 10.63 5.20 15.65
N TYR A 181 9.64 4.32 15.67
CA TYR A 181 9.84 2.88 15.43
C TYR A 181 9.93 2.49 13.95
N ASN A 182 9.52 3.37 13.02
CA ASN A 182 9.66 3.09 11.60
C ASN A 182 10.04 4.34 10.79
N PRO A 183 11.30 4.82 10.90
CA PRO A 183 11.73 6.10 10.33
C PRO A 183 11.52 6.24 8.82
N GLN A 184 11.49 5.12 8.09
CA GLN A 184 11.25 5.08 6.65
C GLN A 184 9.84 5.54 6.24
N HIS A 185 8.85 5.37 7.11
CA HIS A 185 7.46 5.79 6.81
C HIS A 185 7.17 7.21 7.29
N ASN A 186 8.13 7.87 7.96
CA ASN A 186 7.90 9.17 8.56
C ASN A 186 8.08 10.30 7.55
N LEU A 187 7.48 11.45 7.85
CA LEU A 187 7.89 12.71 7.30
C LEU A 187 9.09 13.24 8.10
N ASP A 188 10.11 13.67 7.38
CA ASP A 188 11.25 14.42 7.92
C ASP A 188 11.46 15.72 7.12
N ALA A 189 12.45 16.52 7.53
CA ALA A 189 12.73 17.82 6.92
C ALA A 189 13.12 17.70 5.44
N ASP A 190 13.91 16.69 5.08
CA ASP A 190 14.39 16.49 3.71
C ASP A 190 13.23 16.07 2.78
N ARG A 191 12.38 15.14 3.24
CA ARG A 191 11.18 14.71 2.51
C ARG A 191 10.20 15.86 2.33
N LEU A 192 9.97 16.66 3.37
CA LEU A 192 9.11 17.85 3.25
C LEU A 192 9.69 18.84 2.24
N LYS A 193 11.01 19.06 2.25
CA LYS A 193 11.70 19.95 1.31
C LYS A 193 11.57 19.45 -0.13
N ASP A 194 11.74 18.16 -0.38
CA ASP A 194 11.56 17.56 -1.71
C ASP A 194 10.14 17.76 -2.23
N ILE A 195 9.13 17.49 -1.39
CA ILE A 195 7.72 17.68 -1.74
C ILE A 195 7.43 19.18 -1.99
N ALA A 196 7.87 20.07 -1.11
CA ALA A 196 7.65 21.51 -1.22
C ALA A 196 8.31 22.10 -2.48
N THR A 197 9.50 21.60 -2.83
CA THR A 197 10.20 21.97 -4.06
C THR A 197 9.39 21.54 -5.28
N ALA A 198 8.91 20.30 -5.31
CA ALA A 198 8.09 19.78 -6.41
C ALA A 198 6.76 20.56 -6.55
N VAL A 199 6.09 20.86 -5.44
CA VAL A 199 4.86 21.66 -5.43
C VAL A 199 5.11 23.07 -5.99
N SER A 200 6.23 23.69 -5.66
CA SER A 200 6.56 25.04 -6.13
C SER A 200 6.80 25.13 -7.64
N GLN A 201 7.11 24.01 -8.29
CA GLN A 201 7.30 23.92 -9.75
C GLN A 201 6.00 23.82 -10.54
N VAL A 202 4.86 23.57 -9.88
CA VAL A 202 3.57 23.37 -10.54
C VAL A 202 2.63 24.53 -10.22
N PRO A 203 2.27 25.37 -11.20
CA PRO A 203 1.34 26.47 -10.99
C PRO A 203 0.00 26.01 -10.40
N GLY A 204 -0.47 26.73 -9.37
CA GLY A 204 -1.70 26.40 -8.65
C GLY A 204 -1.63 25.19 -7.72
N ALA A 205 -0.45 24.55 -7.57
CA ALA A 205 -0.25 23.49 -6.60
C ALA A 205 0.12 24.05 -5.21
N TYR A 206 -0.49 23.47 -4.18
CA TYR A 206 -0.25 23.76 -2.77
C TYR A 206 -0.16 22.45 -1.98
N PHE A 207 0.28 22.51 -0.73
CA PHE A 207 0.29 21.33 0.13
C PHE A 207 -0.25 21.61 1.53
N LEU A 208 -0.82 20.58 2.14
CA LEU A 208 -1.27 20.55 3.53
C LEU A 208 -0.65 19.32 4.20
N VAL A 209 -0.09 19.50 5.39
CA VAL A 209 0.41 18.35 6.17
C VAL A 209 -0.73 17.80 7.02
N MET A 210 -1.01 16.51 6.86
CA MET A 210 -1.97 15.71 7.62
C MET A 210 -1.20 14.86 8.63
N GLY A 211 -1.55 14.83 9.91
CA GLY A 211 -0.78 14.05 10.89
C GLY A 211 -1.56 13.78 12.17
N ASN A 212 -1.08 12.81 12.96
CA ASN A 212 -1.72 12.52 14.25
C ASN A 212 -1.46 13.68 15.22
N ARG A 213 -2.50 14.47 15.46
CA ARG A 213 -2.43 15.69 16.29
C ARG A 213 -1.98 15.38 17.71
N PHE A 214 -2.35 14.22 18.26
CA PHE A 214 -2.01 13.83 19.64
C PHE A 214 -0.51 13.70 19.88
N LYS A 215 0.26 13.27 18.87
CA LYS A 215 1.73 13.15 19.00
C LYS A 215 2.44 14.51 18.96
N LEU A 216 1.86 15.48 18.26
CA LEU A 216 2.34 16.87 18.23
C LEU A 216 1.85 17.71 19.40
N GLN A 217 0.84 17.25 20.15
CA GLN A 217 0.43 17.89 21.40
C GLN A 217 1.29 17.44 22.58
N SER A 218 1.94 16.27 22.49
CA SER A 218 2.82 15.73 23.54
C SER A 218 4.25 16.29 23.55
N GLY A 219 4.61 17.16 22.60
CA GLY A 219 5.92 17.81 22.51
C GLY A 219 5.92 18.91 21.43
N ASP A 220 6.95 19.76 21.40
CA ASP A 220 7.02 20.83 20.39
C ASP A 220 7.10 20.24 18.98
N ALA A 221 6.22 20.71 18.09
CA ALA A 221 6.33 20.39 16.68
C ALA A 221 7.72 20.79 16.15
N PRO A 222 8.38 19.95 15.34
CA PRO A 222 9.69 20.31 14.80
C PRO A 222 9.64 21.65 14.05
N LYS A 223 10.68 22.48 14.18
CA LYS A 223 10.73 23.82 13.56
C LYS A 223 10.46 23.80 12.06
N TRP A 224 11.05 22.83 11.35
CA TRP A 224 10.83 22.65 9.91
C TRP A 224 9.37 22.38 9.53
N LEU A 225 8.57 21.87 10.47
CA LEU A 225 7.14 21.62 10.26
C LEU A 225 6.31 22.88 10.50
N THR A 226 6.72 23.75 11.42
CA THR A 226 6.02 25.02 11.74
C THR A 226 6.48 26.19 10.90
N GLU A 227 7.62 26.07 10.21
CA GLU A 227 8.12 27.07 9.27
C GLU A 227 7.08 27.44 8.20
N ALA A 228 6.92 28.75 8.00
CA ALA A 228 6.02 29.28 6.99
C ALA A 228 6.55 28.94 5.59
N HIS A 229 5.67 28.49 4.70
CA HIS A 229 6.00 28.24 3.30
C HIS A 229 4.91 28.83 2.40
N PRO A 230 5.25 29.53 1.30
CA PRO A 230 4.27 30.23 0.47
C PRO A 230 3.27 29.28 -0.21
N ARG A 231 3.59 28.00 -0.35
CA ARG A 231 2.68 26.97 -0.88
C ARG A 231 2.05 26.07 0.18
N LYS A 232 2.35 26.28 1.46
CA LYS A 232 1.73 25.53 2.56
C LYS A 232 0.39 26.14 2.91
N LEU A 233 -0.63 25.30 3.01
CA LEU A 233 -1.97 25.67 3.49
C LEU A 233 -2.06 25.46 5.00
N GLU A 234 -2.95 26.23 5.62
CA GLU A 234 -3.32 26.05 7.02
C GLU A 234 -4.33 24.91 7.16
N ALA A 235 -4.29 24.24 8.32
CA ALA A 235 -5.23 23.19 8.68
C ALA A 235 -6.66 23.77 8.77
N PRO A 236 -7.62 23.33 7.92
CA PRO A 236 -8.96 23.91 7.88
C PRO A 236 -9.74 23.82 9.20
N SER A 237 -9.46 22.83 10.06
CA SER A 237 -10.21 22.65 11.31
C SER A 237 -9.57 23.33 12.53
N ASN A 238 -8.30 23.75 12.43
CA ASN A 238 -7.58 24.40 13.52
C ASN A 238 -6.34 25.17 13.03
N THR A 239 -6.45 26.49 12.91
CA THR A 239 -5.34 27.38 12.48
C THR A 239 -4.14 27.39 13.44
N GLN A 240 -4.27 26.84 14.65
CA GLN A 240 -3.17 26.73 15.62
C GLN A 240 -2.36 25.44 15.48
N SER A 241 -2.79 24.47 14.67
CA SER A 241 -2.05 23.21 14.50
C SER A 241 -1.22 23.21 13.22
N PRO A 242 0.04 22.74 13.28
CA PRO A 242 0.85 22.61 12.07
C PRO A 242 0.44 21.42 11.19
N VAL A 243 -0.49 20.56 11.65
CA VAL A 243 -1.04 19.44 10.90
C VAL A 243 -2.55 19.31 11.07
N GLU A 244 -3.23 18.77 10.07
CA GLU A 244 -4.64 18.39 10.12
C GLU A 244 -4.77 16.91 10.53
N ASP A 245 -5.61 16.57 11.52
CA ASP A 245 -5.81 15.17 11.90
C ASP A 245 -6.78 14.47 10.94
N LEU A 246 -6.29 13.42 10.30
CA LEU A 246 -7.05 12.66 9.31
C LEU A 246 -8.41 12.17 9.83
N PHE A 247 -8.47 11.79 11.11
CA PHE A 247 -9.67 11.22 11.70
C PHE A 247 -10.61 12.31 12.22
N ASP A 248 -10.08 13.45 12.65
CA ASP A 248 -10.89 14.59 13.08
C ASP A 248 -11.65 15.21 11.89
N VAL A 249 -11.05 15.19 10.69
CA VAL A 249 -11.70 15.71 9.47
C VAL A 249 -13.00 14.97 9.15
N ALA A 250 -13.06 13.65 9.37
CA ALA A 250 -14.30 12.88 9.23
C ALA A 250 -15.33 13.28 10.32
N GLY A 251 -14.84 13.61 11.53
CA GLY A 251 -15.58 14.23 12.62
C GLY A 251 -16.71 13.39 13.22
N ILE A 252 -16.70 12.06 13.06
CA ILE A 252 -17.81 11.21 13.50
C ILE A 252 -17.62 10.78 14.95
N GLY A 253 -18.66 10.96 15.76
CA GLY A 253 -18.63 10.99 17.23
C GLY A 253 -18.58 9.65 17.96
N SER A 254 -18.20 8.55 17.30
CA SER A 254 -17.98 7.25 17.97
C SER A 254 -16.78 6.52 17.35
N GLN A 255 -16.07 5.70 18.13
CA GLN A 255 -14.93 4.91 17.60
C GLN A 255 -15.36 3.90 16.53
N LEU A 256 -16.59 3.35 16.61
CA LEU A 256 -17.18 2.44 15.62
C LEU A 256 -17.50 3.16 14.30
N ASP A 257 -17.98 4.40 14.34
CA ASP A 257 -18.27 5.16 13.12
C ASP A 257 -17.05 5.88 12.54
N ARG A 258 -15.95 5.94 13.31
CA ARG A 258 -14.69 6.56 12.87
C ARG A 258 -14.15 5.92 11.59
N TRP A 259 -14.14 4.60 11.50
CA TRP A 259 -13.48 3.90 10.38
C TRP A 259 -14.28 3.99 9.09
N ARG A 260 -15.58 3.64 9.13
CA ARG A 260 -16.48 3.80 7.99
C ARG A 260 -16.61 5.26 7.58
N GLY A 261 -16.67 6.16 8.55
CA GLY A 261 -16.63 7.60 8.33
C GLY A 261 -15.39 8.07 7.61
N THR A 262 -14.22 7.53 7.96
CA THR A 262 -12.96 7.83 7.28
C THR A 262 -12.97 7.32 5.83
N ALA A 263 -13.45 6.09 5.60
CA ALA A 263 -13.59 5.56 4.24
C ALA A 263 -14.55 6.41 3.39
N ALA A 264 -15.74 6.70 3.91
CA ALA A 264 -16.74 7.50 3.23
C ALA A 264 -16.27 8.95 3.00
N PHE A 265 -15.56 9.55 3.96
CA PHE A 265 -14.95 10.86 3.76
C PHE A 265 -13.99 10.85 2.55
N TRP A 266 -13.09 9.87 2.47
CA TRP A 266 -12.18 9.74 1.34
C TRP A 266 -12.90 9.44 0.02
N ARG A 267 -13.98 8.65 0.06
CA ARG A 267 -14.87 8.43 -1.10
C ARG A 267 -15.44 9.76 -1.60
N GLU A 268 -15.95 10.59 -0.71
CA GLU A 268 -16.49 11.91 -1.08
C GLU A 268 -15.39 12.84 -1.62
N VAL A 269 -14.19 12.82 -1.04
CA VAL A 269 -13.05 13.59 -1.56
C VAL A 269 -12.70 13.14 -2.99
N ALA A 270 -12.56 11.83 -3.22
CA ALA A 270 -12.22 11.27 -4.53
C ALA A 270 -13.29 11.52 -5.60
N ASN A 271 -14.57 11.44 -5.21
CA ASN A 271 -15.71 11.58 -6.13
C ASN A 271 -16.23 13.02 -6.26
N SER A 272 -15.65 13.98 -5.54
CA SER A 272 -16.09 15.37 -5.54
C SER A 272 -16.01 16.00 -6.93
N ALA A 273 -16.89 16.98 -7.21
CA ALA A 273 -16.79 17.82 -8.40
C ALA A 273 -15.45 18.58 -8.43
N TYR A 274 -14.92 18.94 -7.25
CA TYR A 274 -13.54 19.37 -7.10
C TYR A 274 -12.61 18.37 -7.77
N GLY A 275 -12.65 17.07 -7.48
CA GLY A 275 -11.82 16.06 -8.16
C GLY A 275 -11.74 16.15 -9.71
N ARG A 276 -12.76 16.73 -10.38
CA ARG A 276 -12.75 17.01 -11.83
C ARG A 276 -12.12 18.36 -12.20
N GLU A 277 -12.33 19.41 -11.41
CA GLU A 277 -11.87 20.80 -11.68
C GLU A 277 -10.63 21.22 -10.86
N LYS A 278 -10.56 20.82 -9.58
CA LYS A 278 -9.48 21.05 -8.61
C LYS A 278 -9.07 19.77 -7.87
N ARG A 279 -7.78 19.42 -7.90
CA ARG A 279 -7.32 18.07 -7.58
C ARG A 279 -6.85 17.94 -6.13
N VAL A 280 -7.26 16.86 -5.45
CA VAL A 280 -6.63 16.41 -4.20
C VAL A 280 -5.73 15.21 -4.51
N LYS A 281 -4.47 15.30 -4.09
CA LYS A 281 -3.46 14.24 -4.19
C LYS A 281 -2.98 13.87 -2.78
N PHE A 282 -2.49 12.66 -2.59
CA PHE A 282 -1.99 12.22 -1.28
C PHE A 282 -0.57 11.69 -1.41
N VAL A 283 0.33 12.09 -0.50
CA VAL A 283 1.73 11.62 -0.48
C VAL A 283 2.07 11.18 0.94
N GLY A 284 2.62 9.98 1.12
CA GLY A 284 2.86 9.43 2.44
C GLY A 284 3.79 8.23 2.49
N GLY A 285 4.38 7.95 3.66
CA GLY A 285 4.98 6.64 3.90
C GLY A 285 3.91 5.54 3.96
N ARG A 286 4.29 4.27 3.82
CA ARG A 286 3.34 3.14 3.87
C ARG A 286 2.54 3.12 5.19
N SER A 287 1.23 3.30 5.09
CA SER A 287 0.31 3.21 6.23
C SER A 287 -1.14 2.96 5.80
N GLY A 288 -1.98 2.52 6.74
CA GLY A 288 -3.40 2.35 6.47
C GLY A 288 -4.11 3.61 5.94
N SER A 289 -3.62 4.81 6.27
CA SER A 289 -4.14 6.08 5.72
C SER A 289 -3.84 6.26 4.23
N THR A 290 -2.69 5.79 3.73
CA THR A 290 -2.39 5.80 2.29
C THR A 290 -3.24 4.76 1.57
N ASP A 291 -3.40 3.58 2.17
CA ASP A 291 -4.20 2.50 1.61
C ASP A 291 -5.68 2.89 1.45
N ILE A 292 -6.30 3.46 2.50
CA ILE A 292 -7.72 3.82 2.42
C ILE A 292 -7.97 4.95 1.41
N ALA A 293 -7.11 5.96 1.33
CA ALA A 293 -7.23 7.02 0.32
C ALA A 293 -7.14 6.44 -1.10
N ALA A 294 -6.19 5.53 -1.33
CA ALA A 294 -6.01 4.82 -2.61
C ALA A 294 -7.22 3.96 -2.99
N PHE A 295 -7.75 3.18 -2.04
CA PHE A 295 -8.94 2.34 -2.25
C PHE A 295 -10.18 3.17 -2.60
N MET A 296 -10.30 4.36 -2.01
CA MET A 296 -11.40 5.27 -2.30
C MET A 296 -11.20 6.05 -3.60
N GLY A 297 -10.04 5.95 -4.25
CA GLY A 297 -9.80 6.53 -5.58
C GLY A 297 -9.06 7.88 -5.58
N VAL A 298 -8.49 8.29 -4.44
CA VAL A 298 -7.54 9.42 -4.42
C VAL A 298 -6.26 8.98 -5.12
N ASP A 299 -5.63 9.89 -5.86
CA ASP A 299 -4.31 9.63 -6.43
C ASP A 299 -3.24 9.72 -5.33
N VAL A 300 -2.71 8.55 -4.96
CA VAL A 300 -1.78 8.37 -3.84
C VAL A 300 -0.39 8.02 -4.36
N LEU A 301 0.62 8.72 -3.85
CA LEU A 301 2.03 8.37 -3.98
C LEU A 301 2.59 7.98 -2.61
N SER A 302 2.93 6.70 -2.47
CA SER A 302 3.62 6.19 -1.30
C SER A 302 5.14 6.27 -1.49
N TRP A 303 5.88 6.74 -0.48
CA TRP A 303 7.33 6.60 -0.47
C TRP A 303 7.75 5.45 0.43
N ASP A 304 8.84 4.78 0.04
CA ASP A 304 9.50 3.81 0.88
C ASP A 304 10.97 3.62 0.45
N HIS A 305 11.79 2.95 1.27
CA HIS A 305 13.11 2.54 0.84
C HIS A 305 13.04 1.29 -0.04
N PHE A 306 13.79 1.30 -1.14
CA PHE A 306 13.93 0.11 -1.96
C PHE A 306 14.80 -0.93 -1.25
N LEU A 307 14.19 -2.04 -0.88
CA LEU A 307 14.88 -3.23 -0.41
C LEU A 307 14.44 -4.39 -1.30
N PRO A 308 15.32 -4.96 -2.15
CA PRO A 308 14.95 -6.05 -3.07
C PRO A 308 14.32 -7.27 -2.40
N ASP A 309 14.69 -7.53 -1.15
CA ASP A 309 14.14 -8.63 -0.34
C ASP A 309 12.89 -8.22 0.48
N ASP A 310 12.48 -6.95 0.42
CA ASP A 310 11.30 -6.46 1.13
C ASP A 310 10.03 -6.73 0.32
N ILE A 311 9.31 -7.75 0.74
CA ILE A 311 8.01 -8.13 0.19
C ILE A 311 7.00 -7.00 0.28
N GLU A 312 7.05 -6.14 1.30
CA GLU A 312 6.09 -5.05 1.47
C GLU A 312 6.32 -3.94 0.43
N TYR A 313 7.58 -3.68 0.08
CA TYR A 313 7.95 -2.77 -1.00
C TYR A 313 7.51 -3.32 -2.37
N LEU A 314 7.89 -4.57 -2.67
CA LEU A 314 7.59 -5.20 -3.96
C LEU A 314 6.10 -5.40 -4.17
N ARG A 315 5.35 -5.75 -3.11
CA ARG A 315 3.89 -5.76 -3.08
C ARG A 315 3.35 -4.45 -3.64
N MET A 316 3.72 -3.32 -3.05
CA MET A 316 3.13 -2.05 -3.47
C MET A 316 3.52 -1.68 -4.90
N ARG A 317 4.78 -1.90 -5.27
CA ARG A 317 5.30 -1.43 -6.55
C ARG A 317 4.91 -2.30 -7.74
N VAL A 318 5.06 -3.62 -7.62
CA VAL A 318 4.84 -4.55 -8.75
C VAL A 318 3.35 -4.76 -8.97
N THR A 319 2.57 -4.68 -7.91
CA THR A 319 1.25 -5.27 -7.95
C THR A 319 0.11 -4.27 -7.89
N ALA A 320 0.27 -3.15 -7.19
CA ALA A 320 -0.81 -2.17 -7.06
C ALA A 320 -0.48 -0.77 -7.63
N PRO A 321 0.30 -0.61 -8.73
CA PRO A 321 0.71 0.72 -9.20
C PRO A 321 -0.47 1.60 -9.59
N ASP A 322 -1.54 1.00 -10.11
CA ASP A 322 -2.77 1.70 -10.48
C ASP A 322 -3.63 2.09 -9.28
N LEU A 323 -3.46 1.39 -8.15
CA LEU A 323 -4.18 1.64 -6.90
C LEU A 323 -3.43 2.68 -6.06
N MET A 324 -2.13 2.47 -5.87
CA MET A 324 -1.22 3.35 -5.13
C MET A 324 0.15 3.36 -5.81
N ARG A 325 0.62 4.56 -6.18
CA ARG A 325 1.94 4.76 -6.77
C ARG A 325 3.00 4.60 -5.70
N VAL A 326 4.21 4.18 -6.09
CA VAL A 326 5.35 4.05 -5.17
C VAL A 326 6.56 4.79 -5.72
N CYS A 327 7.17 5.64 -4.90
CA CYS A 327 8.49 6.24 -5.14
C CYS A 327 9.51 5.77 -4.10
N HIS A 328 10.77 6.08 -4.39
CA HIS A 328 11.92 5.67 -3.57
C HIS A 328 12.44 6.80 -2.72
N LEU A 329 12.84 6.42 -1.51
CA LEU A 329 13.76 7.21 -0.71
C LEU A 329 15.20 6.75 -0.96
N PRO A 330 16.13 7.67 -1.29
CA PRO A 330 17.54 7.35 -1.31
C PRO A 330 17.96 7.00 0.13
N ASP A 331 18.58 5.84 0.34
CA ASP A 331 19.11 5.46 1.66
C ASP A 331 20.51 6.08 1.92
N GLY A 332 20.94 7.02 1.08
CA GLY A 332 22.27 7.63 1.07
C GLY A 332 23.39 6.67 0.69
N LYS A 333 23.10 5.37 0.54
CA LYS A 333 24.04 4.37 0.06
C LYS A 333 23.81 4.22 -1.43
N LYS A 334 24.90 4.17 -2.21
CA LYS A 334 24.74 3.66 -3.57
C LYS A 334 24.14 2.24 -3.46
N PRO A 335 23.09 1.91 -4.22
CA PRO A 335 22.58 0.55 -4.26
C PRO A 335 23.76 -0.39 -4.45
N LYS A 336 24.00 -1.29 -3.49
CA LYS A 336 25.16 -2.20 -3.53
C LYS A 336 25.10 -3.13 -4.74
N THR A 337 23.90 -3.32 -5.28
CA THR A 337 23.65 -4.06 -6.51
C THR A 337 23.19 -3.09 -7.58
N ALA A 338 23.93 -3.09 -8.69
CA ALA A 338 23.58 -2.39 -9.93
C ALA A 338 22.33 -2.98 -10.62
N GLU A 339 21.61 -3.88 -9.96
CA GLU A 339 20.72 -4.86 -10.57
C GLU A 339 19.24 -4.45 -10.45
N PHE A 340 18.95 -3.27 -9.89
CA PHE A 340 17.63 -2.65 -9.89
C PHE A 340 17.78 -1.15 -10.03
N PHE A 341 17.93 -0.68 -11.26
CA PHE A 341 17.85 0.75 -11.51
C PHE A 341 16.44 1.09 -11.93
N VAL A 342 15.78 1.90 -11.12
CA VAL A 342 15.03 2.97 -11.76
C VAL A 342 16.06 3.99 -12.22
N SER A 343 15.84 4.71 -13.32
CA SER A 343 16.64 5.92 -13.52
C SER A 343 16.54 6.73 -12.22
N GLN A 344 17.69 6.95 -11.57
CA GLN A 344 17.71 7.49 -10.21
C GLN A 344 16.93 8.79 -10.12
N ASP A 345 16.77 9.51 -11.23
CA ASP A 345 16.18 10.84 -11.25
C ASP A 345 14.65 10.86 -11.32
N VAL A 346 13.94 9.82 -11.76
CA VAL A 346 12.48 9.90 -11.98
C VAL A 346 11.66 9.30 -10.83
N ALA A 347 12.21 8.33 -10.10
CA ALA A 347 11.49 7.69 -9.01
C ALA A 347 11.91 8.14 -7.62
N LEU A 348 12.69 9.22 -7.52
CA LEU A 348 12.85 9.94 -6.25
C LEU A 348 11.57 10.68 -5.89
N LEU A 349 11.39 10.93 -4.60
CA LEU A 349 10.21 11.57 -4.05
C LEU A 349 9.85 12.88 -4.76
N GLY A 350 10.76 13.85 -4.88
CA GLY A 350 10.50 15.14 -5.52
C GLY A 350 10.02 15.02 -6.98
N PRO A 351 10.79 14.38 -7.87
CA PRO A 351 10.39 14.13 -9.25
C PRO A 351 9.06 13.37 -9.39
N ALA A 352 8.84 12.32 -8.60
CA ALA A 352 7.59 11.56 -8.63
C ALA A 352 6.38 12.40 -8.19
N VAL A 353 6.54 13.28 -7.19
CA VAL A 353 5.50 14.24 -6.78
C VAL A 353 5.22 15.24 -7.92
N CYS A 354 6.26 15.73 -8.60
CA CYS A 354 6.11 16.66 -9.72
C CYS A 354 5.32 16.02 -10.88
N GLU A 355 5.63 14.76 -11.23
CA GLU A 355 4.89 14.00 -12.24
C GLU A 355 3.43 13.75 -11.82
N MET A 356 3.19 13.34 -10.57
CA MET A 356 1.83 13.17 -10.03
C MET A 356 1.00 14.46 -10.11
N LEU A 357 1.64 15.61 -9.87
CA LEU A 357 1.00 16.93 -9.94
C LEU A 357 0.69 17.38 -11.37
N LYS A 358 1.55 17.02 -12.34
CA LYS A 358 1.35 17.35 -13.76
C LYS A 358 0.34 16.42 -14.43
N ALA A 359 0.24 15.18 -13.97
CA ALA A 359 -0.63 14.17 -14.54
C ALA A 359 -2.09 14.65 -14.64
N ALA A 360 -2.70 14.46 -15.81
CA ALA A 360 -4.12 14.71 -16.01
C ALA A 360 -4.97 13.84 -15.04
N PRO A 361 -6.20 14.23 -14.71
CA PRO A 361 -7.12 13.38 -13.97
C PRO A 361 -7.23 12.00 -14.64
N ASN A 362 -7.10 10.93 -13.85
CA ASN A 362 -7.14 9.53 -14.33
C ASN A 362 -6.06 9.16 -15.36
N ALA A 363 -5.04 9.99 -15.57
CA ALA A 363 -3.92 9.61 -16.41
C ALA A 363 -3.26 8.35 -15.82
N PRO A 364 -3.06 7.28 -16.63
CA PRO A 364 -2.32 6.12 -16.19
C PRO A 364 -0.92 6.57 -15.79
N TYR A 365 -0.49 6.13 -14.61
CA TYR A 365 0.86 6.42 -14.15
C TYR A 365 1.81 5.44 -14.79
N VAL A 366 2.79 5.98 -15.51
CA VAL A 366 3.88 5.15 -16.01
C VAL A 366 4.80 4.87 -14.83
N THR A 367 4.62 3.70 -14.21
CA THR A 367 5.54 3.25 -13.17
C THR A 367 6.91 3.11 -13.82
N PRO A 368 7.94 3.81 -13.30
CA PRO A 368 9.25 3.70 -13.90
C PRO A 368 9.72 2.25 -13.91
N PRO A 369 10.30 1.80 -15.04
CA PRO A 369 10.69 0.41 -15.24
C PRO A 369 11.64 -0.06 -14.14
N ILE A 370 11.49 -1.31 -13.69
CA ILE A 370 12.49 -1.96 -12.85
C ILE A 370 13.57 -2.51 -13.79
N LEU A 371 14.69 -1.79 -13.95
CA LEU A 371 15.80 -2.27 -14.78
C LEU A 371 16.61 -3.30 -14.01
N VAL A 372 16.51 -4.56 -14.43
CA VAL A 372 17.40 -5.61 -13.96
C VAL A 372 18.66 -5.65 -14.83
N MET A 373 19.70 -4.92 -14.43
CA MET A 373 21.00 -5.04 -15.12
C MET A 373 21.75 -6.26 -14.59
N GLY A 374 22.11 -7.19 -15.48
CA GLY A 374 23.05 -8.25 -15.14
C GLY A 374 24.39 -7.64 -14.70
N SER A 375 24.82 -7.88 -13.45
CA SER A 375 26.05 -7.24 -12.95
C SER A 375 27.29 -7.68 -13.73
N LYS A 376 28.34 -6.86 -13.78
CA LYS A 376 29.67 -7.31 -14.27
C LYS A 376 30.23 -8.50 -13.46
N ASN A 377 29.73 -8.72 -12.24
CA ASN A 377 29.99 -9.92 -11.44
C ASN A 377 29.32 -11.18 -12.00
N GLN A 378 28.33 -11.05 -12.89
CA GLN A 378 27.71 -12.13 -13.66
C GLN A 378 28.75 -12.89 -14.50
N LYS A 379 29.64 -12.21 -15.24
CA LYS A 379 30.70 -12.89 -15.99
C LYS A 379 31.64 -13.66 -15.07
N LYS A 380 31.97 -13.11 -13.89
CA LYS A 380 32.83 -13.77 -12.90
C LYS A 380 32.13 -14.93 -12.18
N LEU A 381 30.85 -14.82 -11.85
CA LEU A 381 30.05 -15.86 -11.20
C LEU A 381 29.70 -16.98 -12.18
N GLN A 382 29.36 -16.66 -13.43
CA GLN A 382 29.19 -17.64 -14.52
C GLN A 382 30.51 -18.33 -14.85
N GLN A 383 31.64 -17.62 -14.87
CA GLN A 383 32.96 -18.26 -15.02
C GLN A 383 33.28 -19.17 -13.85
N LYS A 384 33.03 -18.77 -12.59
CA LYS A 384 33.23 -19.63 -11.42
C LYS A 384 32.31 -20.84 -11.42
N ALA A 385 31.05 -20.68 -11.81
CA ALA A 385 30.08 -21.76 -11.93
C ALA A 385 30.43 -22.71 -13.09
N GLN A 386 30.90 -22.20 -14.22
CA GLN A 386 31.39 -23.00 -15.34
C GLN A 386 32.68 -23.75 -15.00
N VAL A 387 33.59 -23.15 -14.21
CA VAL A 387 34.78 -23.81 -13.68
C VAL A 387 34.39 -24.91 -12.70
N LYS A 388 33.41 -24.66 -11.81
CA LYS A 388 32.88 -25.66 -10.88
C LYS A 388 32.11 -26.79 -11.58
N LYS A 389 31.32 -26.48 -12.61
CA LYS A 389 30.61 -27.47 -13.45
C LYS A 389 31.56 -28.31 -14.30
N LYS A 390 32.66 -27.71 -14.80
CA LYS A 390 33.78 -28.43 -15.44
C LYS A 390 34.51 -29.38 -14.48
N LEU A 391 34.47 -29.11 -13.17
CA LEU A 391 35.05 -29.95 -12.13
C LEU A 391 34.09 -31.05 -11.65
N GLU A 392 32.78 -30.93 -11.87
CA GLU A 392 31.78 -31.80 -11.21
C GLU A 392 30.99 -32.77 -12.11
N SER A 393 30.98 -32.69 -13.45
CA SER A 393 30.70 -33.83 -14.37
C SER A 393 30.44 -33.44 -15.82
N LYS A 394 30.78 -34.37 -16.73
CA LYS A 394 30.23 -34.49 -18.09
C LYS A 394 28.74 -34.84 -17.98
N ASP A 395 27.98 -34.37 -18.96
CA ASP A 395 26.56 -34.66 -19.22
C ASP A 395 25.56 -33.90 -18.37
N GLU A 396 25.33 -32.63 -18.73
CA GLU A 396 23.97 -32.07 -18.78
C GLU A 396 23.96 -30.76 -19.60
N ALA A 397 22.94 -30.63 -20.44
CA ALA A 397 22.72 -29.53 -21.37
C ALA A 397 22.73 -28.15 -20.66
N PRO A 398 23.12 -27.06 -21.35
CA PRO A 398 23.15 -25.73 -20.76
C PRO A 398 21.70 -25.28 -20.52
N SER A 399 21.30 -25.16 -19.25
CA SER A 399 20.10 -24.42 -18.89
C SER A 399 20.46 -22.93 -18.76
N ASP A 400 19.75 -22.09 -19.51
CA ASP A 400 19.73 -20.64 -19.35
C ASP A 400 19.10 -20.31 -17.98
N SER A 401 19.90 -20.39 -16.92
CA SER A 401 19.46 -20.00 -15.59
C SER A 401 19.38 -18.48 -15.50
N ALA A 402 18.17 -17.95 -15.28
CA ALA A 402 17.95 -16.55 -14.97
C ALA A 402 18.84 -16.08 -13.78
N PRO A 403 19.26 -14.81 -13.73
CA PRO A 403 20.13 -14.29 -12.67
C PRO A 403 19.55 -14.55 -11.26
N GLY A 404 20.39 -14.84 -10.27
CA GLY A 404 19.94 -15.14 -8.90
C GLY A 404 19.03 -14.07 -8.28
N VAL A 405 19.25 -12.80 -8.61
CA VAL A 405 18.43 -11.67 -8.12
C VAL A 405 17.09 -11.53 -8.86
N VAL A 406 17.03 -11.90 -10.14
CA VAL A 406 15.77 -12.04 -10.88
C VAL A 406 14.95 -13.17 -10.26
N VAL A 407 15.61 -14.29 -9.96
CA VAL A 407 15.01 -15.41 -9.23
C VAL A 407 14.49 -14.96 -7.86
N ASP A 408 15.23 -14.14 -7.11
CA ASP A 408 14.79 -13.64 -5.80
C ASP A 408 13.54 -12.74 -5.88
N VAL A 409 13.46 -11.79 -6.81
CA VAL A 409 12.24 -10.97 -6.99
C VAL A 409 11.07 -11.80 -7.49
N PHE A 410 11.30 -12.75 -8.40
CA PHE A 410 10.23 -13.67 -8.81
C PHE A 410 9.78 -14.57 -7.67
N ASN A 411 10.68 -14.99 -6.78
CA ASN A 411 10.34 -15.77 -5.60
C ASN A 411 9.53 -14.92 -4.61
N VAL A 412 9.91 -13.66 -4.40
CA VAL A 412 9.13 -12.72 -3.56
C VAL A 412 7.76 -12.47 -4.19
N TRP A 413 7.69 -12.21 -5.49
CA TRP A 413 6.42 -12.00 -6.20
C TRP A 413 5.53 -13.24 -6.17
N ARG A 414 6.07 -14.43 -6.47
CA ARG A 414 5.33 -15.69 -6.33
C ARG A 414 4.84 -15.92 -4.91
N SER A 415 5.63 -15.53 -3.90
CA SER A 415 5.21 -15.64 -2.50
C SER A 415 4.06 -14.70 -2.11
N LEU A 416 3.75 -13.68 -2.93
CA LEU A 416 2.59 -12.81 -2.69
C LEU A 416 1.26 -13.52 -2.99
N PHE A 417 1.25 -14.62 -3.75
CA PHE A 417 0.03 -15.31 -4.14
C PHE A 417 -0.48 -16.22 -3.04
N LEU A 418 -1.69 -15.91 -2.56
CA LEU A 418 -2.40 -16.71 -1.56
C LEU A 418 -2.74 -18.11 -2.08
N VAL A 419 -3.04 -18.21 -3.37
CA VAL A 419 -3.43 -19.44 -4.05
C VAL A 419 -2.46 -19.65 -5.21
N PRO A 420 -1.68 -20.75 -5.25
CA PRO A 420 -0.67 -20.99 -6.29
C PRO A 420 -1.22 -20.94 -7.71
N GLU A 421 -2.47 -21.33 -7.92
CA GLU A 421 -3.15 -21.29 -9.22
C GLU A 421 -3.43 -19.88 -9.72
N TRP A 422 -3.36 -18.87 -8.85
CA TRP A 422 -3.49 -17.47 -9.24
C TRP A 422 -2.20 -16.90 -9.82
N ILE A 423 -1.09 -17.65 -9.74
CA ILE A 423 0.15 -17.29 -10.42
C ILE A 423 -0.10 -17.41 -11.93
N PRO A 424 0.02 -16.33 -12.71
CA PRO A 424 -0.09 -16.37 -14.17
C PRO A 424 0.81 -17.46 -14.80
N ARG A 425 0.29 -18.23 -15.76
CA ARG A 425 1.01 -19.36 -16.42
C ARG A 425 1.46 -19.00 -17.85
N GLY A 426 2.53 -19.63 -18.35
CA GLY A 426 2.96 -19.50 -19.77
C GLY A 426 3.30 -18.06 -20.16
N GLY A 427 3.12 -17.61 -21.41
CA GLY A 427 3.38 -16.21 -21.85
C GLY A 427 2.77 -15.10 -20.96
N GLN A 428 1.84 -15.42 -20.05
CA GLN A 428 1.38 -14.50 -18.99
C GLN A 428 2.44 -14.22 -17.90
N LEU A 429 3.41 -15.10 -17.73
CA LEU A 429 4.61 -14.93 -16.90
C LEU A 429 5.61 -13.99 -17.60
N GLU A 430 5.77 -14.09 -18.92
CA GLU A 430 6.52 -13.11 -19.73
C GLU A 430 5.83 -11.75 -19.74
N VAL A 431 4.50 -11.72 -19.77
CA VAL A 431 3.68 -10.53 -19.56
C VAL A 431 3.88 -10.01 -18.13
N ALA A 432 3.67 -10.79 -17.07
CA ALA A 432 3.96 -10.36 -15.68
C ALA A 432 5.42 -9.90 -15.47
N GLN A 433 6.38 -10.51 -16.18
CA GLN A 433 7.79 -10.10 -16.27
C GLN A 433 7.94 -8.76 -16.98
N THR A 434 7.30 -8.59 -18.13
CA THR A 434 7.29 -7.35 -18.91
C THR A 434 6.62 -6.23 -18.12
N TYR A 435 5.62 -6.55 -17.30
CA TYR A 435 4.82 -5.64 -16.49
C TYR A 435 5.53 -5.16 -15.22
N ALA A 436 6.25 -6.07 -14.55
CA ALA A 436 7.17 -5.72 -13.48
C ALA A 436 8.33 -4.85 -13.99
N VAL A 437 8.66 -4.99 -15.28
CA VAL A 437 9.74 -4.27 -15.95
C VAL A 437 9.26 -2.99 -16.65
N ASP A 438 7.99 -2.83 -17.07
CA ASP A 438 7.51 -1.70 -17.89
C ASP A 438 6.37 -0.87 -17.28
N GLY A 439 5.74 -1.36 -16.20
CA GLY A 439 4.73 -0.63 -15.44
C GLY A 439 3.38 -0.42 -16.12
N ARG A 440 3.01 -1.18 -17.17
CA ARG A 440 1.73 -1.00 -17.90
C ARG A 440 0.69 -2.06 -17.50
N SER A 441 -0.57 -1.62 -17.37
CA SER A 441 -1.84 -2.29 -16.97
C SER A 441 -2.10 -3.71 -17.50
N PHE A 442 -2.68 -4.63 -16.67
CA PHE A 442 -2.93 -6.08 -16.99
C PHE A 442 -3.62 -6.25 -18.35
N PRO A 443 -3.31 -7.28 -19.17
CA PRO A 443 -4.10 -7.51 -20.37
C PRO A 443 -5.51 -7.90 -19.91
N THR A 444 -6.51 -7.18 -20.38
CA THR A 444 -7.90 -7.63 -20.36
C THR A 444 -7.98 -8.99 -21.06
N ILE A 445 -8.60 -9.95 -20.37
CA ILE A 445 -8.90 -11.30 -20.87
C ILE A 445 -9.77 -11.23 -22.13
#